data_AF-A0A355YJM4-F1
#
_entry.id   AF-A0A355YJM4-F1
#
_cell.length_a   1.000
_cell.length_b   1.000
_cell.length_c   1.000
_cell.angle_alpha   90.00
_cell.angle_beta   90.00
_cell.angle_gamma   90.00
#
_symmetry.space_group_name_H-M   'P 1'
#
loop_
_entity.id
_entity.type
_entity.pdbx_description
1 polymer ?
#
loop_
_entity_poly.entity_id
_entity_poly.type
_entity_poly.pdbx_seq_one_letter_code
_entity_poly.pdbx_strand_id
1 'polypeptide(L)' 'YLFFRAPGILDLYERLLPRGILIRRCDNYRGLGAEYYRIAVKDHKSNERLVKAIEETIKLE' A
#
# COMPACT_ATOMS: atom_id res chain seq x y z
N TYR A 1 11.49 -5.62 -3.72
CA TYR A 1 10.38 -4.71 -3.35
C TYR A 1 9.59 -4.40 -4.61
N LEU A 2 8.30 -4.08 -4.51
CA LEU A 2 7.48 -3.59 -5.63
C LEU A 2 7.11 -2.13 -5.37
N PHE A 3 7.39 -1.28 -6.34
CA PHE A 3 7.01 0.12 -6.34
C PHE A 3 5.81 0.31 -7.26
N PHE A 4 4.81 1.05 -6.80
CA PHE A 4 3.60 1.29 -7.58
C PHE A 4 2.97 2.64 -7.23
N ARG A 5 2.14 3.11 -8.16
CA ARG A 5 1.25 4.25 -7.96
C ARG A 5 -0.17 3.71 -7.73
N ALA A 6 -0.89 4.30 -6.79
CA ALA A 6 -2.30 4.07 -6.54
C ALA A 6 -3.07 5.37 -6.83
N PRO A 7 -3.52 5.59 -8.09
CA PRO A 7 -4.19 6.83 -8.48
C PRO A 7 -5.43 7.10 -7.63
N GLY A 8 -5.58 8.33 -7.12
CA GLY A 8 -6.69 8.76 -6.28
C GLY A 8 -6.65 8.25 -4.83
N ILE A 9 -5.68 7.42 -4.46
CA ILE A 9 -5.55 6.85 -3.11
C ILE A 9 -4.35 7.49 -2.43
N LEU A 10 -4.61 8.37 -1.47
CA LEU A 10 -3.58 9.14 -0.75
C LEU A 10 -3.27 8.57 0.64
N ASP A 11 -4.16 7.73 1.16
CA ASP A 11 -4.20 7.25 2.55
C ASP A 11 -4.05 5.72 2.65
N LEU A 12 -3.48 5.05 1.64
CA LEU A 12 -3.34 3.58 1.64
C LEU A 12 -2.54 3.07 2.85
N TYR A 13 -1.55 3.84 3.30
CA TYR A 13 -0.77 3.51 4.48
C TYR A 13 -1.67 3.46 5.73
N GLU A 14 -2.49 4.49 5.90
CA GLU A 14 -3.42 4.68 7.00
C GLU A 14 -4.53 3.62 6.98
N ARG A 15 -5.01 3.20 5.80
CA ARG A 15 -5.98 2.11 5.65
C ARG A 15 -5.43 0.73 6.02
N LEU A 16 -4.15 0.48 5.79
CA LEU A 16 -3.50 -0.82 6.03
C LEU A 16 -2.90 -0.94 7.44
N LEU A 17 -2.52 0.17 8.08
CA LEU A 17 -1.89 0.16 9.39
C LEU A 17 -2.76 -0.52 10.48
N PRO A 18 -4.08 -0.24 10.62
CA PRO A 18 -4.96 -0.93 11.58
C PRO A 18 -5.09 -2.44 11.33
N ARG A 19 -4.79 -2.89 10.11
CA ARG A 19 -4.81 -4.31 9.71
C ARG A 19 -3.48 -5.02 10.00
N GLY A 20 -2.54 -4.35 10.69
CA GLY A 20 -1.21 -4.88 11.01
C GLY A 20 -0.31 -5.01 9.78
N ILE A 21 -0.54 -4.20 8.75
CA ILE A 21 0.23 -4.21 7.50
C ILE A 21 0.91 -2.84 7.35
N LEU A 22 2.24 -2.85 7.50
CA LEU A 22 3.07 -1.68 7.30
C LEU A 22 3.58 -1.62 5.86
N ILE A 23 3.27 -0.55 5.15
CA ILE A 23 3.83 -0.23 3.82
C ILE A 23 4.66 1.06 3.87
N ARG A 24 5.40 1.38 2.80
CA ARG A 24 6.20 2.61 2.73
C ARG A 24 5.54 3.65 1.82
N ARG A 25 5.20 4.81 2.38
CA ARG A 25 4.91 6.05 1.62
C ARG A 25 6.19 6.54 0.94
N CYS A 26 6.09 6.97 -0.31
CA CYS A 26 7.22 7.45 -1.12
C CYS A 26 7.11 8.93 -1.51
N ASP A 27 6.15 9.66 -0.96
CA ASP A 27 5.93 11.11 -1.09
C ASP A 27 7.13 11.96 -0.66
N ASN A 28 8.00 11.42 0.19
CA ASN A 28 9.22 12.08 0.60
C ASN A 28 10.38 12.00 -0.41
N TYR A 29 10.18 11.36 -1.58
CA TYR A 29 11.17 11.31 -2.66
C TYR A 29 10.89 12.39 -3.71
N ARG A 30 11.95 12.99 -4.26
CA ARG A 30 11.83 14.05 -5.26
C ARG A 30 11.02 13.58 -6.47
N GLY A 31 9.96 14.30 -6.80
CA GLY A 31 9.10 14.03 -7.95
C GLY A 31 7.98 13.01 -7.70
N LEU A 32 7.83 12.50 -6.48
CA LEU A 32 6.74 11.59 -6.10
C LEU A 32 5.72 12.31 -5.21
N GLY A 33 4.44 12.00 -5.42
CA GLY A 33 3.32 12.47 -4.60
C GLY A 33 2.83 11.40 -3.60
N ALA A 34 1.77 11.73 -2.86
CA ALA A 34 1.15 10.85 -1.87
C ALA A 34 0.55 9.54 -2.45
N GLU A 35 0.36 9.48 -3.77
CA GLU A 35 -0.13 8.29 -4.47
C GLU A 35 0.91 7.18 -4.66
N TYR A 36 2.17 7.40 -4.27
CA TYR A 36 3.27 6.45 -4.52
C TYR A 36 3.65 5.67 -3.27
N TYR A 37 3.71 4.35 -3.44
CA TYR A 37 4.00 3.41 -2.37
C TYR A 37 5.01 2.36 -2.79
N ARG A 38 5.61 1.73 -1.79
CA ARG A 38 6.44 0.54 -1.97
C ARG A 38 6.13 -0.53 -0.93
N ILE A 39 6.10 -1.77 -1.37
CA ILE A 39 5.89 -2.96 -0.54
C ILE A 39 7.07 -3.92 -0.64
N ALA A 40 7.30 -4.67 0.44
CA ALA A 40 8.22 -5.82 0.41
C ALA A 40 7.55 -6.98 -0.34
N VAL A 41 8.36 -7.78 -1.05
CA VAL A 41 7.92 -9.08 -1.57
C VAL A 41 8.29 -10.11 -0.51
N LYS A 42 7.29 -10.79 0.05
CA LYS A 42 7.46 -11.77 1.14
C LYS A 42 7.08 -13.18 0.66
N ASP A 43 6.92 -14.12 1.60
CA ASP A 43 6.34 -15.43 1.32
C ASP A 43 4.89 -15.31 0.80
N HIS A 44 4.39 -16.39 0.20
CA HIS A 44 3.08 -16.44 -0.44
C HIS A 44 1.94 -16.03 0.50
N LYS A 45 1.89 -16.59 1.71
CA LYS A 45 0.84 -16.32 2.70
C LYS A 45 0.84 -14.86 3.15
N SER A 46 2.02 -14.28 3.37
CA SER A 46 2.18 -12.86 3.68
C SER A 46 1.68 -11.97 2.53
N ASN A 47 1.99 -12.33 1.29
CA ASN A 47 1.55 -11.59 0.10
C ASN A 47 0.04 -11.72 -0.12
N GLU A 48 -0.56 -12.89 0.07
CA GLU A 48 -2.02 -13.09 0.00
C GLU A 48 -2.76 -12.21 1.01
N ARG A 49 -2.25 -12.15 2.26
CA ARG A 49 -2.80 -11.27 3.30
C ARG A 49 -2.76 -9.80 2.88
N LEU A 50 -1.67 -9.37 2.27
CA LEU A 50 -1.51 -8.01 1.75
C LEU A 50 -2.52 -7.71 0.63
N VAL A 51 -2.63 -8.59 -0.37
CA VAL A 51 -3.54 -8.43 -1.52
C VAL A 51 -4.99 -8.31 -1.04
N LYS A 52 -5.43 -9.25 -0.18
CA LYS A 52 -6.79 -9.21 0.38
C LYS A 52 -7.07 -7.92 1.14
N ALA A 53 -6.13 -7.45 1.96
CA ALA A 53 -6.29 -6.19 2.70
C ALA A 53 -6.34 -4.96 1.79
N ILE A 54 -5.61 -4.95 0.68
CA ILE A 54 -5.70 -3.89 -0.33
C ILE A 54 -7.08 -3.93 -0.99
N GLU A 55 -7.52 -5.09 -1.48
CA GLU A 55 -8.83 -5.24 -2.12
C GLU A 55 -9.99 -4.76 -1.24
N GLU A 56 -9.97 -5.09 0.05
CA GLU A 56 -11.00 -4.67 1.00
C GLU A 56 -10.97 -3.17 1.34
N THR A 57 -9.81 -2.51 1.19
CA THR A 57 -9.66 -1.08 1.53
C THR A 57 -9.86 -0.14 0.35
N ILE A 58 -9.75 -0.64 -0.89
CA ILE A 58 -10.01 0.13 -2.11
C ILE A 58 -11.45 0.03 -2.62
N LYS A 59 -12.22 -0.96 -2.16
CA LYS A 59 -13.62 -1.21 -2.59
C LYS A 59 -14.68 -0.49 -1.74
N LEU A 60 -14.30 0.29 -0.73
CA LEU A 60 -15.24 1.05 0.10
C LEU A 60 -15.47 2.43 -0.52
N GLU A 61 -16.61 2.57 -1.21
CA GLU A 61 -17.29 3.85 -1.51
C GLU A 61 -18.34 4.14 -0.42
#